data_AF-A0A3C1G0H2-F1
#
_entry.id   AF-A0A3C1G0H2-F1
#
_cell.length_a   1.000
_cell.length_b   1.000
_cell.length_c   1.000
_cell.angle_alpha   90.00
_cell.angle_beta   90.00
_cell.angle_gamma   90.00
#
_symmetry.space_group_name_H-M   'P 1'
#
loop_
_entity.id
_entity.type
_entity.pdbx_description
1 polymer ?
#
loop_
_entity_poly.entity_id
_entity_poly.type
_entity_poly.pdbx_seq_one_letter_code
_entity_poly.pdbx_strand_id
1 'polypeptide(L)'
;MEDKITIRDIFWKFLKIGSFSFGGVYSMLAFFERELVEKEKWLTREEFVESVTIGQMTPGAPIVNTGICIGYKLKRIKGAFATTFGQSFTGSLLAILLALFYVKSKSNVLLISVMKGVGAAVIGLLLSIIFKMAKTTI
;
A
#
# COMPACT_ATOMS: atom_id res chain seq x y z
N MET A 1 20.49 15.14 9.81
CA MET A 1 19.47 14.80 8.79
C MET A 1 18.04 14.99 9.29
N GLU A 2 17.79 14.99 10.62
CA GLU A 2 16.44 15.12 11.21
C GLU A 2 15.75 16.49 11.03
N ASP A 3 16.48 17.59 10.82
CA ASP A 3 15.89 18.94 10.77
C ASP A 3 15.28 19.34 9.42
N LYS A 4 15.44 18.53 8.37
CA LYS A 4 14.94 18.87 7.01
C LYS A 4 13.69 18.10 6.58
N ILE A 5 13.28 17.08 7.33
CA ILE A 5 12.13 16.23 6.99
C ILE A 5 10.89 16.76 7.70
N THR A 6 9.93 17.29 6.95
CA THR A 6 8.67 17.77 7.54
C THR A 6 7.65 16.63 7.63
N ILE A 7 6.79 16.66 8.64
CA ILE A 7 5.67 15.71 8.78
C ILE A 7 4.80 15.70 7.51
N ARG A 8 4.65 16.86 6.87
CA ARG A 8 3.94 17.02 5.59
C ARG A 8 4.59 16.21 4.47
N ASP A 9 5.92 16.16 4.41
CA ASP A 9 6.64 15.43 3.37
C ASP A 9 6.45 13.93 3.55
N ILE A 10 6.57 13.45 4.80
CA ILE A 10 6.27 12.06 5.16
C ILE A 10 4.84 11.71 4.75
N PHE A 11 3.86 12.53 5.15
CA PHE A 11 2.46 12.30 4.80
C PHE A 11 2.25 12.21 3.29
N TRP A 12 2.78 13.15 2.51
CA TRP A 12 2.63 13.17 1.05
C TRP A 12 3.31 11.99 0.35
N LYS A 13 4.49 11.59 0.84
CA LYS A 13 5.19 10.41 0.29
C LYS A 13 4.41 9.14 0.56
N PHE A 14 3.95 8.93 1.79
CA PHE A 14 3.17 7.75 2.14
C PHE A 14 1.76 7.76 1.54
N LEU A 15 1.18 8.94 1.29
CA LEU A 15 -0.04 9.09 0.49
C LEU A 15 0.18 8.62 -0.94
N LYS A 16 1.26 9.07 -1.59
CA LYS A 16 1.62 8.64 -2.95
C LYS A 16 1.87 7.13 -2.99
N ILE A 17 2.64 6.61 -2.04
CA ILE A 17 2.90 5.18 -1.89
C ILE A 17 1.60 4.40 -1.71
N GLY A 18 0.69 4.88 -0.84
CA GLY A 18 -0.63 4.30 -0.64
C GLY A 18 -1.46 4.24 -1.93
N SER A 19 -1.37 5.26 -2.79
CA SER A 19 -2.03 5.30 -4.10
C SER A 19 -1.53 4.24 -5.08
N PHE A 20 -0.29 3.79 -4.95
CA PHE A 20 0.33 2.80 -5.83
C PHE A 20 0.45 1.42 -5.15
N SER A 21 -0.51 1.05 -4.30
CA SER A 21 -0.53 -0.22 -3.56
C SER A 21 -0.87 -1.47 -4.38
N PHE A 22 -0.34 -1.59 -5.60
CA PHE A 22 -0.55 -2.72 -6.50
C PHE A 22 0.70 -3.62 -6.57
N GLY A 23 0.51 -4.93 -6.79
CA GLY A 23 1.62 -5.87 -7.03
C GLY A 23 2.05 -6.73 -5.85
N GLY A 24 1.37 -6.65 -4.70
CA GLY A 24 1.66 -7.49 -3.53
C GLY A 24 2.79 -6.93 -2.65
N VAL A 25 3.14 -7.69 -1.60
CA VAL A 25 4.05 -7.23 -0.52
C VAL A 25 5.45 -6.92 -1.07
N TYR A 26 6.05 -7.82 -1.85
CA TYR A 26 7.43 -7.65 -2.32
C TYR A 26 7.59 -6.51 -3.32
N SER A 27 6.61 -6.28 -4.21
CA SER A 27 6.64 -5.13 -5.11
C SER A 27 6.54 -3.80 -4.36
N MET A 28 5.74 -3.76 -3.29
CA MET A 28 5.66 -2.58 -2.42
C MET A 28 6.96 -2.34 -1.65
N LEU A 29 7.63 -3.39 -1.16
CA LEU A 29 8.93 -3.23 -0.50
C LEU A 29 9.98 -2.66 -1.46
N ALA A 30 10.05 -3.15 -2.70
CA ALA A 30 10.93 -2.58 -3.72
C ALA A 30 10.59 -1.11 -4.03
N PHE A 31 9.30 -0.76 -4.02
CA PHE A 31 8.86 0.63 -4.19
C PHE A 31 9.27 1.53 -3.01
N PHE A 32 9.20 1.01 -1.78
CA PHE A 32 9.66 1.72 -0.59
C PHE A 32 11.18 1.93 -0.62
N GLU A 33 11.96 0.91 -0.94
CA GLU A 33 13.43 1.01 -1.05
C GLU A 33 13.81 2.11 -2.06
N ARG A 34 13.18 2.10 -3.24
CA ARG A 34 13.42 3.10 -4.28
C ARG A 34 13.06 4.53 -3.85
N GLU A 35 11.87 4.76 -3.29
CA GLU A 35 11.48 6.12 -2.92
C GLU A 35 12.19 6.60 -1.65
N LEU A 36 12.35 5.75 -0.62
CA LEU A 36 12.84 6.18 0.70
C LEU A 36 14.36 6.10 0.86
N VAL A 37 15.01 5.11 0.24
CA VAL A 37 16.47 4.89 0.34
C VAL A 37 17.17 5.56 -0.85
N GLU A 38 16.79 5.25 -2.09
CA GLU A 38 17.53 5.75 -3.26
C GLU A 38 17.26 7.22 -3.54
N LYS A 39 15.98 7.61 -3.57
CA LYS A 39 15.55 8.93 -4.03
C LYS A 39 15.58 9.98 -2.92
N GLU A 40 14.89 9.71 -1.82
CA GLU A 40 14.79 10.66 -0.70
C GLU A 40 15.98 10.56 0.26
N LYS A 41 16.69 9.43 0.28
CA LYS A 41 17.83 9.16 1.18
C LYS A 41 17.50 9.44 2.65
N TRP A 42 16.27 9.14 3.05
CA TRP A 42 15.79 9.31 4.43
C TRP A 42 16.24 8.18 5.35
N LEU A 43 16.59 7.03 4.77
CA LEU A 43 17.02 5.83 5.46
C LEU A 43 18.25 5.26 4.75
N THR A 44 19.16 4.64 5.49
CA THR A 44 20.13 3.71 4.88
C THR A 44 19.45 2.40 4.49
N ARG A 45 20.13 1.60 3.67
CA ARG A 45 19.61 0.28 3.28
C ARG A 45 19.46 -0.63 4.48
N GLU A 46 20.39 -0.56 5.43
CA GLU A 46 20.38 -1.32 6.67
C GLU A 46 19.17 -0.94 7.54
N GLU A 47 18.91 0.36 7.71
CA GLU A 47 17.76 0.86 8.47
C GLU A 47 16.42 0.48 7.84
N PHE A 48 16.37 0.46 6.50
CA PHE A 48 15.20 -0.01 5.77
C PHE A 48 14.96 -1.51 6.02
N VAL A 49 15.99 -2.35 5.85
CA VAL A 49 15.88 -3.81 6.08
C VAL A 49 15.50 -4.14 7.52
N GLU A 50 16.04 -3.41 8.50
CA GLU A 50 15.66 -3.55 9.90
C GLU A 50 14.16 -3.23 10.10
N SER A 51 13.69 -2.13 9.51
CA SER A 51 12.27 -1.73 9.60
C SER A 51 11.33 -2.74 8.92
N VAL A 52 11.77 -3.34 7.81
CA VAL A 52 11.04 -4.42 7.13
C VAL A 52 10.98 -5.68 7.99
N THR A 53 12.09 -6.03 8.65
CA THR A 53 12.15 -7.17 9.56
C THR A 53 11.14 -6.99 10.70
N ILE A 54 11.14 -5.83 11.37
CA ILE A 54 10.18 -5.53 12.44
C ILE A 54 8.75 -5.55 11.90
N GLY A 55 8.51 -4.98 10.72
CA GLY A 55 7.21 -4.94 10.08
C GLY A 55 6.63 -6.33 9.77
N GLN A 56 7.48 -7.27 9.36
CA GLN A 56 7.08 -8.65 9.07
C GLN A 56 6.91 -9.51 10.33
N MET A 57 7.68 -9.25 11.39
CA MET A 57 7.51 -9.93 12.68
C MET A 57 6.23 -9.49 13.41
N THR A 58 5.77 -8.26 13.14
CA THR A 58 4.56 -7.72 13.75
C THR A 58 3.31 -8.31 13.09
N PRO A 59 2.36 -8.89 13.84
CA PRO A 59 1.13 -9.41 13.26
C PRO A 59 0.31 -8.30 12.58
N GLY A 60 -0.40 -8.65 11.51
CA GLY A 60 -1.22 -7.71 10.73
C GLY A 60 -0.70 -7.51 9.32
N ALA A 61 -0.75 -6.26 8.82
CA ALA A 61 -0.37 -5.92 7.45
C ALA A 61 1.13 -5.56 7.37
N PRO A 62 2.01 -6.39 6.80
CA PRO A 62 3.47 -6.20 6.89
C PRO A 62 3.95 -4.86 6.32
N ILE A 63 3.35 -4.40 5.22
CA ILE A 63 3.72 -3.12 4.59
C ILE A 63 3.30 -1.92 5.45
N VAL A 64 2.14 -1.98 6.09
CA VAL A 64 1.68 -0.90 6.98
C VAL A 64 2.57 -0.86 8.22
N ASN A 65 2.88 -2.01 8.81
CA ASN A 65 3.76 -2.12 9.98
C ASN A 65 5.18 -1.63 9.67
N THR A 66 5.71 -1.97 8.49
CA THR A 66 6.98 -1.44 7.97
C THR A 66 6.93 0.08 7.85
N GLY A 67 5.86 0.63 7.27
CA GLY A 67 5.64 2.08 7.16
C GLY A 67 5.58 2.78 8.53
N ILE A 68 4.92 2.18 9.53
CA ILE A 68 4.85 2.68 10.91
C ILE A 68 6.24 2.72 11.53
N CYS A 69 7.03 1.64 11.39
CA CYS A 69 8.41 1.59 11.91
C CYS A 69 9.29 2.66 11.29
N ILE A 70 9.18 2.84 9.97
CA ILE A 70 9.89 3.90 9.24
C ILE A 70 9.45 5.28 9.76
N GLY A 71 8.14 5.55 9.85
CA GLY A 71 7.62 6.81 10.36
C GLY A 71 8.07 7.10 11.79
N TYR A 72 8.13 6.06 12.62
CA TYR A 72 8.64 6.13 13.99
C TYR A 72 10.14 6.49 14.02
N LYS A 73 10.96 5.90 13.15
CA LYS A 73 12.38 6.28 13.04
C LYS A 73 12.57 7.73 12.58
N LEU A 74 11.74 8.23 11.66
CA LEU A 74 11.90 9.58 11.09
C LEU A 74 11.46 10.71 12.03
N LYS A 75 10.29 10.60 12.68
CA LYS A 75 9.71 11.66 13.53
C LYS A 75 8.99 11.11 14.77
N ARG A 76 9.42 9.96 15.29
CA ARG A 76 8.81 9.26 16.44
C ARG A 76 7.29 9.08 16.22
N ILE A 77 6.51 9.25 17.28
CA ILE A 77 5.05 9.05 17.28
C ILE A 77 4.35 9.89 16.21
N LYS A 78 4.77 11.15 15.98
CA LYS A 78 4.14 12.02 14.96
C LYS A 78 4.37 11.49 13.55
N GLY A 79 5.57 10.97 13.27
CA GLY A 79 5.90 10.36 11.99
C GLY A 79 5.14 9.05 11.76
N ALA A 80 4.97 8.23 12.81
CA ALA A 80 4.18 7.01 12.77
C ALA A 80 2.69 7.28 12.42
N PHE A 81 2.07 8.29 13.04
CA PHE A 81 0.71 8.68 12.65
C PHE A 81 0.63 9.19 11.22
N ALA A 82 1.57 10.04 10.78
CA ALA A 82 1.56 10.57 9.43
C ALA A 82 1.72 9.49 8.35
N THR A 83 2.52 8.46 8.62
CA THR A 83 2.70 7.30 7.75
C THR A 83 1.43 6.45 7.68
N THR A 84 0.85 6.07 8.83
CA THR A 84 -0.39 5.29 8.88
C THR A 84 -1.53 6.00 8.17
N PHE A 85 -1.78 7.27 8.51
CA PHE A 85 -2.84 8.03 7.86
C PHE A 85 -2.54 8.25 6.39
N GLY A 86 -1.32 8.61 5.99
CA GLY A 86 -0.98 8.77 4.57
C GLY A 86 -1.26 7.50 3.77
N GLN A 87 -0.82 6.35 4.27
CA GLN A 87 -0.97 5.07 3.59
C GLN A 87 -2.43 4.58 3.53
N SER A 88 -3.18 4.69 4.62
CA SER A 88 -4.58 4.25 4.67
C SER A 88 -5.53 5.21 3.96
N PHE A 89 -5.24 6.51 3.98
CA PHE A 89 -6.15 7.54 3.48
C PHE A 89 -6.43 7.38 1.99
N THR A 90 -5.44 7.09 1.15
CA THR A 90 -5.70 6.95 -0.30
C THR A 90 -6.63 5.77 -0.60
N GLY A 91 -6.37 4.61 0.01
CA GLY A 91 -7.18 3.41 -0.21
C GLY A 91 -8.63 3.61 0.24
N SER A 92 -8.82 4.14 1.44
CA SER A 92 -10.16 4.42 2.00
C SER A 92 -10.91 5.48 1.20
N LEU A 93 -10.24 6.57 0.79
CA LEU A 93 -10.86 7.63 0.01
C LEU A 93 -11.36 7.11 -1.34
N LEU A 94 -10.52 6.36 -2.06
CA LEU A 94 -10.91 5.79 -3.35
C LEU A 94 -12.08 4.81 -3.22
N ALA A 95 -12.05 3.95 -2.19
CA ALA A 95 -13.13 3.01 -1.92
C ALA A 95 -14.46 3.71 -1.62
N ILE A 96 -14.44 4.76 -0.78
CA ILE A 96 -15.64 5.55 -0.45
C ILE A 96 -16.18 6.25 -1.70
N LEU A 97 -15.31 6.85 -2.52
CA LEU A 97 -15.71 7.57 -3.72
C LEU A 97 -16.38 6.63 -4.74
N LEU A 98 -15.80 5.46 -4.95
CA LEU A 98 -16.37 4.40 -5.78
C LEU A 98 -17.70 3.88 -5.21
N ALA A 99 -17.79 3.67 -3.90
CA ALA A 99 -19.02 3.23 -3.24
C ALA A 99 -20.16 4.24 -3.40
N LEU A 100 -19.88 5.54 -3.23
CA LEU A 100 -20.86 6.61 -3.43
C LEU A 100 -21.32 6.68 -4.89
N PHE A 101 -20.39 6.56 -5.85
CA PHE A 101 -20.72 6.53 -7.26
C PHE A 101 -21.59 5.32 -7.62
N TYR A 102 -21.28 4.15 -7.06
CA TYR A 102 -22.04 2.93 -7.24
C TYR A 102 -23.46 3.04 -6.68
N VAL A 103 -23.63 3.54 -5.46
CA VAL A 103 -24.95 3.72 -4.84
C VAL A 103 -25.80 4.71 -5.63
N LYS A 104 -25.21 5.80 -6.13
CA LYS A 104 -25.92 6.80 -6.94
C LYS A 104 -26.35 6.27 -8.31
N SER A 105 -25.61 5.33 -8.89
CA SER A 105 -25.85 4.78 -10.23
C SER A 105 -26.50 3.39 -10.22
N LYS A 106 -27.06 2.97 -9.07
CA LYS A 106 -27.61 1.62 -8.84
C LYS A 106 -28.80 1.27 -9.74
N SER A 107 -29.44 2.25 -10.37
CA SER A 107 -30.54 2.09 -11.32
C SER A 107 -30.11 1.78 -12.75
N ASN A 108 -28.81 1.88 -13.08
CA ASN A 108 -28.32 1.63 -14.43
C ASN A 108 -27.97 0.14 -14.63
N VAL A 109 -28.80 -0.56 -15.41
CA VAL A 109 -28.63 -1.99 -15.75
C VAL A 109 -27.26 -2.29 -16.37
N LEU A 110 -26.70 -1.33 -17.12
CA LEU A 110 -25.38 -1.49 -17.75
C LEU A 110 -24.26 -1.55 -16.71
N LEU A 111 -24.34 -0.73 -15.65
CA LEU A 111 -23.35 -0.72 -14.56
C LEU A 111 -23.36 -2.05 -13.79
N ILE A 112 -24.54 -2.60 -13.52
CA ILE A 112 -24.70 -3.88 -12.82
C ILE A 112 -24.09 -5.02 -13.63
N SER A 113 -24.32 -5.04 -14.94
CA SER A 113 -23.76 -6.05 -15.85
C SER A 113 -22.23 -5.96 -15.94
N VAL A 114 -21.67 -4.75 -16.03
CA VAL A 114 -20.22 -4.53 -16.00
C VAL A 114 -19.62 -5.02 -14.68
N MET A 115 -20.24 -4.70 -13.54
CA MET A 115 -19.76 -5.16 -12.23
C MET A 115 -19.79 -6.68 -12.08
N LYS A 116 -20.81 -7.37 -12.61
CA LYS A 116 -20.83 -8.83 -12.69
C LYS A 116 -19.70 -9.38 -13.57
N GLY A 117 -19.44 -8.75 -14.71
CA GLY A 117 -18.33 -9.10 -15.59
C GLY A 117 -16.97 -8.95 -14.93
N VAL A 118 -16.75 -7.84 -14.19
CA VAL A 118 -15.53 -7.63 -13.39
C VAL A 118 -15.38 -8.72 -12.34
N GLY A 119 -16.47 -9.08 -11.63
CA GLY A 119 -16.45 -10.18 -10.68
C GLY A 119 -16.02 -11.52 -11.31
N ALA A 120 -16.56 -11.86 -12.47
CA ALA A 120 -16.18 -13.06 -13.22
C ALA A 120 -14.71 -13.02 -13.67
N ALA A 121 -14.22 -11.85 -14.13
CA ALA A 121 -12.84 -11.66 -14.53
C ALA A 121 -11.86 -11.84 -13.35
N VAL A 122 -12.20 -11.35 -12.15
CA VAL A 122 -11.39 -11.55 -10.94
C VAL A 122 -11.31 -13.02 -10.59
N ILE A 123 -12.42 -13.77 -10.65
CA ILE A 123 -12.42 -15.22 -10.42
C ILE A 123 -11.52 -15.95 -11.42
N GLY A 124 -11.62 -15.61 -12.72
CA GLY A 124 -10.77 -16.19 -13.77
C GLY A 124 -9.29 -15.88 -13.57
N LEU A 125 -8.95 -14.65 -13.16
CA LEU A 125 -7.58 -14.25 -12.84
C LEU A 125 -7.03 -15.03 -11.64
N LEU A 126 -7.82 -15.18 -10.56
CA LEU A 126 -7.43 -15.95 -9.39
C LEU A 126 -7.18 -17.42 -9.75
N LEU A 127 -8.06 -18.04 -10.54
CA LEU A 127 -7.85 -19.39 -11.06
C LEU A 127 -6.55 -19.49 -11.87
N SER A 128 -6.27 -18.53 -12.75
CA SER A 128 -5.03 -18.51 -13.53
C SER A 128 -3.78 -18.46 -12.65
N ILE A 129 -3.81 -17.66 -11.57
CA ILE A 129 -2.72 -17.58 -10.60
C ILE A 129 -2.53 -18.92 -9.89
N ILE A 130 -3.63 -19.55 -9.45
CA ILE A 130 -3.60 -20.87 -8.80
C ILE A 130 -2.99 -21.93 -9.72
N PHE A 131 -3.45 -22.00 -10.98
CA PHE A 131 -2.90 -22.95 -11.97
C PHE A 131 -1.41 -22.72 -12.21
N LYS A 132 -0.98 -21.46 -12.31
CA LYS A 132 0.44 -21.11 -12.50
C LYS A 132 1.29 -21.51 -11.30
N MET A 133 0.81 -21.27 -10.09
CA MET A 133 1.50 -21.68 -8.87
C MET A 133 1.58 -23.20 -8.76
N ALA A 134 0.48 -23.92 -9.01
CA ALA A 134 0.44 -25.39 -8.95
C ALA A 134 1.47 -26.03 -9.89
N LYS A 135 1.62 -25.51 -11.12
CA LYS A 135 2.61 -25.99 -12.09
C LYS A 135 4.06 -25.62 -11.74
N THR A 136 4.27 -24.61 -10.91
CA THR A 136 5.63 -24.20 -10.48
C THR A 136 6.09 -25.03 -9.28
N THR A 137 5.16 -25.57 -8.49
CA THR A 137 5.43 -26.38 -7.30
C THR A 137 5.52 -27.89 -7.58
N ILE A 138 4.87 -28.38 -8.65
CA ILE A 138 4.98 -29.76 -9.15
C ILE A 138 6.04 -29.81 -10.25
#